data_AF-A0AB35R7P5-F1
#
_entry.id   AF-A0AB35R7P5-F1
#
_cell.length_a   1.000
_cell.length_b   1.000
_cell.length_c   1.000
_cell.angle_alpha   90.00
_cell.angle_beta   90.00
_cell.angle_gamma   90.00
#
_symmetry.space_group_name_H-M   'P 1'
#
loop_
_entity.id
_entity.type
_entity.pdbx_description
1 polymer ?
#
loop_
_entity_poly.entity_id
_entity_poly.type
_entity_poly.pdbx_seq_one_letter_code
_entity_poly.pdbx_strand_id
1 'polypeptide(L)'
;MATSHFTQNLHLTVPRGFGILPQSLLQGEKISCSFSPFSGLDPLGLLGRHVQVQHEQEYSVQVLCYGAVVVAFQAGAPGYGIESQLLLRPDDGSDDEYVPVSALTVLAVFS
;
A
#
# COMPACT_ATOMS: atom_id res chain seq x y z
N MET A 1 15.38 -32.32 33.34
CA MET A 1 15.43 -33.79 33.23
C MET A 1 14.14 -34.19 32.52
N ALA A 2 14.13 -34.21 31.18
CA ALA A 2 14.64 -35.27 30.31
C ALA A 2 13.89 -36.58 30.57
N THR A 3 13.06 -36.95 29.57
CA THR A 3 12.81 -38.28 28.98
C THR A 3 11.34 -38.32 28.50
N SER A 4 11.01 -38.41 27.20
CA SER A 4 11.27 -39.52 26.27
C SER A 4 10.47 -40.77 26.67
N HIS A 5 9.92 -41.64 25.82
CA HIS A 5 10.11 -42.05 24.44
C HIS A 5 8.78 -42.75 24.03
N PHE A 6 8.27 -42.55 22.81
CA PHE A 6 8.36 -43.50 21.69
C PHE A 6 7.81 -44.92 21.95
N THR A 7 6.81 -45.33 21.16
CA THR A 7 6.66 -46.63 20.43
C THR A 7 5.20 -46.72 19.93
N GLN A 8 4.92 -46.38 18.67
CA GLN A 8 4.96 -47.23 17.47
C GLN A 8 3.98 -48.41 17.50
N ASN A 9 2.93 -48.26 16.67
CA ASN A 9 2.27 -49.23 15.77
C ASN A 9 2.16 -50.70 16.26
N LEU A 10 1.05 -51.41 16.12
CA LEU A 10 0.10 -51.51 15.01
C LEU A 10 -0.99 -52.50 15.47
N HIS A 11 -2.00 -52.72 14.61
CA HIS A 11 -2.97 -53.83 14.64
C HIS A 11 -4.22 -53.57 15.51
N LEU A 12 -5.47 -53.58 15.04
CA LEU A 12 -6.08 -54.06 13.81
C LEU A 12 -7.06 -53.03 13.22
N THR A 13 -6.82 -52.72 11.96
CA THR A 13 -7.75 -52.43 10.86
C THR A 13 -9.23 -52.16 11.20
N VAL A 14 -9.59 -50.88 11.24
CA VAL A 14 -10.79 -50.30 10.57
C VAL A 14 -10.52 -48.81 10.24
N PRO A 15 -10.08 -48.39 9.03
CA PRO A 15 -9.75 -46.97 8.77
C PRO A 15 -10.74 -46.21 7.88
N ARG A 16 -11.32 -45.14 8.48
CA ARG A 16 -11.55 -43.74 8.06
C ARG A 16 -11.86 -43.35 6.59
N GLY A 17 -12.86 -42.48 6.43
CA GLY A 17 -12.99 -41.49 5.35
C GLY A 17 -13.93 -40.32 5.69
N PHE A 18 -13.35 -39.21 6.19
CA PHE A 18 -13.79 -37.80 6.37
C PHE A 18 -15.31 -37.45 6.29
N GLY A 19 -15.95 -36.76 7.24
CA GLY A 19 -15.54 -36.07 8.46
C GLY A 19 -16.70 -35.14 8.88
N ILE A 20 -17.29 -35.36 10.05
CA ILE A 20 -18.22 -34.43 10.69
C ILE A 20 -17.34 -33.35 11.33
N LEU A 21 -17.21 -32.19 10.69
CA LEU A 21 -16.69 -31.00 11.34
C LEU A 21 -17.80 -30.43 12.26
N PRO A 22 -17.52 -30.10 13.53
CA PRO A 22 -18.41 -29.24 14.28
C PRO A 22 -18.54 -27.92 13.53
N GLN A 23 -19.75 -27.34 13.48
CA GLN A 23 -19.99 -25.96 13.04
C GLN A 23 -19.37 -24.95 14.03
N SER A 24 -18.11 -25.16 14.44
CA SER A 24 -17.36 -24.17 15.19
C SER A 24 -16.98 -23.06 14.22
N LEU A 25 -17.70 -21.95 14.33
CA LEU A 25 -17.21 -20.62 13.95
C LEU A 25 -16.68 -20.56 12.51
N LEU A 26 -17.59 -20.52 11.53
CA LEU A 26 -17.33 -19.71 10.34
C LEU A 26 -17.32 -18.23 10.76
N GLN A 27 -16.36 -17.86 11.61
CA GLN A 27 -16.00 -16.48 11.83
C GLN A 27 -15.39 -16.05 10.51
N GLY A 28 -16.23 -15.52 9.62
CA GLY A 28 -15.78 -14.96 8.35
C GLY A 28 -14.69 -13.96 8.68
N GLU A 29 -13.44 -14.35 8.42
CA GLU A 29 -12.31 -13.45 8.55
C GLU A 29 -12.60 -12.27 7.62
N LYS A 30 -12.82 -11.08 8.19
CA LYS A 30 -12.88 -9.86 7.39
C LYS A 30 -11.48 -9.67 6.83
N ILE A 31 -11.26 -10.11 5.59
CA ILE A 31 -10.10 -9.69 4.81
C ILE A 31 -10.30 -8.20 4.55
N SER A 32 -9.60 -7.36 5.29
CA SER A 32 -9.60 -5.91 5.09
C SER A 32 -8.70 -5.60 3.89
N CYS A 33 -9.26 -5.66 2.69
CA CYS A 33 -8.57 -5.28 1.47
C CYS A 33 -8.77 -3.77 1.22
N SER A 34 -7.73 -2.96 1.45
CA SER A 34 -7.68 -1.60 0.92
C SER A 34 -7.34 -1.69 -0.57
N PHE A 35 -8.37 -1.82 -1.40
CA PHE A 35 -8.20 -1.68 -2.85
C PHE A 35 -8.01 -0.20 -3.16
N SER A 36 -6.77 0.24 -3.31
CA SER A 36 -6.50 1.52 -3.96
C SER A 36 -6.53 1.30 -5.46
N PRO A 37 -7.38 2.01 -6.23
CA PRO A 37 -7.35 1.96 -7.70
C PRO A 37 -6.01 2.44 -8.27
N PHE A 38 -5.15 3.02 -7.41
CA PHE A 38 -3.82 3.54 -7.76
C PHE A 38 -2.67 2.59 -7.40
N SER A 39 -2.97 1.34 -7.02
CA SER A 39 -1.94 0.33 -6.76
C SER A 39 -1.13 0.07 -8.04
N GLY A 40 0.06 0.65 -8.13
CA GLY A 40 0.94 0.54 -9.30
C GLY A 40 0.99 1.76 -10.23
N LEU A 41 0.58 2.95 -9.78
CA LEU A 41 0.90 4.18 -10.52
C LEU A 41 2.43 4.35 -10.64
N ASP A 42 2.93 4.32 -11.87
CA ASP A 42 4.30 4.75 -12.17
C ASP A 42 4.35 6.29 -12.07
N PRO A 43 5.22 6.88 -11.22
CA PRO A 43 5.37 8.32 -11.12
C PRO A 43 5.64 9.00 -12.47
N LEU A 44 6.35 8.31 -13.38
CA LEU A 44 6.58 8.81 -14.74
C LEU A 44 5.29 8.85 -15.57
N GLY A 45 4.35 7.93 -15.32
CA GLY A 45 3.05 7.91 -15.98
C GLY A 45 2.14 9.08 -15.59
N LEU A 46 2.48 9.81 -14.52
CA LEU A 46 1.76 11.01 -14.10
C LEU A 46 2.24 12.27 -14.82
N LEU A 47 3.39 12.25 -15.49
CA LEU A 47 3.94 13.44 -16.17
C LEU A 47 2.93 14.04 -17.16
N GLY A 48 2.70 15.34 -17.02
CA GLY A 48 1.75 16.11 -17.83
C GLY A 48 0.28 15.86 -17.50
N ARG A 49 -0.04 14.99 -16.54
CA ARG A 49 -1.42 14.74 -16.10
C ARG A 49 -1.83 15.75 -15.04
N HIS A 50 -3.12 16.09 -15.07
CA HIS A 50 -3.77 16.78 -13.97
C HIS A 50 -4.14 15.75 -12.92
N VAL A 51 -3.80 16.03 -11.66
CA VAL A 51 -3.97 15.12 -10.53
C VAL A 51 -4.60 15.86 -9.37
N GLN A 52 -5.44 15.16 -8.63
CA GLN A 52 -5.85 15.61 -7.31
C GLN A 52 -4.97 14.90 -6.28
N VAL A 53 -4.26 15.66 -5.48
CA VAL A 53 -3.30 15.14 -4.49
C VAL A 53 -3.68 15.54 -3.08
N GLN A 54 -3.27 14.69 -2.16
CA GLN A 54 -3.27 14.92 -0.74
C GLN A 54 -1.82 14.93 -0.25
N HIS A 55 -1.43 16.00 0.43
CA HIS A 55 -0.08 16.24 0.91
C HIS A 55 -0.09 16.35 2.44
N GLU A 56 0.67 15.50 3.11
CA GLU A 56 0.95 15.59 4.55
C GLU A 56 2.19 16.46 4.78
N GLN A 57 2.02 17.65 5.34
CA GLN A 57 3.15 18.52 5.65
C GLN A 57 3.84 18.08 6.94
N GLU A 58 5.16 17.93 6.91
CA GLU A 58 5.99 17.43 8.03
C GLU A 58 5.83 18.26 9.33
N TYR A 59 5.43 19.53 9.22
CA TYR A 59 5.31 20.46 10.35
C TYR A 59 3.88 20.92 10.64
N SER A 60 2.90 20.45 9.87
CA SER A 60 1.50 20.83 10.02
C SER A 60 0.64 19.58 10.20
N VAL A 61 -0.19 19.54 11.24
CA VAL A 61 -1.22 18.48 11.40
C VAL A 61 -2.33 18.61 10.33
N GLN A 62 -2.21 19.57 9.42
CA GLN A 62 -3.15 19.80 8.35
C GLN A 62 -2.74 19.01 7.12
N VAL A 63 -3.66 18.17 6.69
CA VAL A 63 -3.56 17.47 5.43
C VAL A 63 -4.16 18.37 4.36
N LEU A 64 -3.33 18.76 3.38
CA LEU A 64 -3.74 19.64 2.30
C LEU A 64 -4.21 18.82 1.10
N CYS A 65 -5.36 19.17 0.54
CA CYS A 65 -5.89 18.55 -0.67
C CYS A 65 -6.03 19.61 -1.76
N TYR A 66 -5.38 19.39 -2.91
CA TYR A 66 -5.40 20.35 -4.01
C TYR A 66 -5.26 19.66 -5.38
N GLY A 67 -5.66 20.37 -6.43
CA GLY A 67 -5.43 19.98 -7.81
C GLY A 67 -4.11 20.56 -8.31
N ALA A 68 -3.38 19.78 -9.11
CA ALA A 68 -2.12 20.20 -9.69
C ALA A 68 -1.82 19.46 -11.01
N VAL A 69 -0.99 20.06 -11.85
CA VAL A 69 -0.36 19.37 -12.99
C VAL A 69 1.00 18.84 -12.56
N VAL A 70 1.30 17.58 -12.87
CA VAL A 70 2.65 17.03 -12.67
C VAL A 70 3.55 17.52 -13.81
N VAL A 71 4.50 18.39 -13.48
CA VAL A 71 5.39 19.03 -14.47
C VAL A 71 6.64 18.21 -14.71
N ALA A 72 7.22 17.64 -13.64
CA ALA A 72 8.45 16.87 -13.71
C ALA A 72 8.50 15.79 -12.63
N PHE A 73 9.38 14.81 -12.84
CA PHE A 73 9.71 13.76 -11.89
C PHE A 73 11.23 13.74 -11.70
N GLN A 74 11.65 13.93 -10.46
CA GLN A 74 13.04 13.79 -10.05
C GLN A 74 13.23 12.38 -9.49
N ALA A 75 13.97 11.55 -10.23
CA ALA A 75 14.37 10.24 -9.74
C ALA A 75 15.33 10.40 -8.55
N GLY A 76 14.97 9.78 -7.44
CA GLY A 76 15.81 9.74 -6.24
C GLY A 76 17.05 8.86 -6.44
N ALA A 77 18.00 9.01 -5.51
CA ALA A 77 19.16 8.15 -5.39
C ALA A 77 19.20 7.56 -3.96
N PRO A 78 18.51 6.42 -3.72
CA PRO A 78 18.34 5.86 -2.38
C PRO A 78 19.67 5.55 -1.68
N GLY A 79 20.72 5.21 -2.45
CA GLY A 79 22.06 4.98 -1.92
C GLY A 79 22.71 6.21 -1.26
N TYR A 80 22.19 7.41 -1.55
CA TYR A 80 22.60 8.67 -0.95
C TYR A 80 21.53 9.27 -0.04
N GLY A 81 20.45 8.53 0.25
CA GLY A 81 19.32 9.04 1.03
C GLY A 81 18.50 10.11 0.30
N ILE A 82 18.65 10.25 -1.02
CA ILE A 82 17.86 11.19 -1.83
C ILE A 82 16.60 10.47 -2.28
N GLU A 83 15.44 10.94 -1.84
CA GLU A 83 14.15 10.40 -2.25
C GLU A 83 13.68 10.95 -3.61
N SER A 84 12.74 10.24 -4.23
CA SER A 84 12.12 10.68 -5.47
C SER A 84 11.06 11.74 -5.19
N GLN A 85 10.97 12.75 -6.06
CA GLN A 85 10.08 13.89 -5.89
C GLN A 85 9.32 14.19 -7.19
N LEU A 86 8.13 14.76 -7.05
CA LEU A 86 7.34 15.28 -8.16
C LEU A 86 7.34 16.80 -8.12
N LEU A 87 7.55 17.44 -9.26
CA LEU A 87 7.31 18.87 -9.42
C LEU A 87 5.85 19.07 -9.75
N LEU A 88 5.11 19.71 -8.84
CA LEU A 88 3.69 19.97 -8.98
C LEU A 88 3.47 21.45 -9.27
N ARG A 89 2.62 21.74 -10.25
CA ARG A 89 2.09 23.08 -10.50
C ARG A 89 0.66 23.16 -9.95
N PRO A 90 0.42 23.85 -8.83
CA PRO A 90 -0.90 23.99 -8.25
C PRO A 90 -1.87 24.77 -9.15
N ASP A 91 -3.16 24.44 -9.08
CA ASP A 91 -4.21 25.13 -9.85
C ASP A 91 -4.51 26.55 -9.33
N ASP A 92 -4.14 26.86 -8.09
CA ASP A 92 -4.41 28.14 -7.44
C ASP A 92 -3.46 29.27 -7.90
N GLY A 93 -2.53 28.97 -8.81
CA GLY A 93 -1.56 29.91 -9.34
C GLY A 93 -0.35 30.13 -8.45
N SER A 94 -0.19 29.33 -7.40
CA SER A 94 1.05 29.27 -6.61
C SER A 94 2.23 28.78 -7.44
N ASP A 95 3.44 29.02 -6.94
CA ASP A 95 4.67 28.57 -7.59
C ASP A 95 4.76 27.04 -7.65
N ASP A 96 5.52 26.53 -8.64
CA ASP A 96 5.78 25.11 -8.78
C ASP A 96 6.61 24.59 -7.59
N GLU A 97 6.19 23.47 -6.98
CA GLU A 97 6.81 22.91 -5.79
C GLU A 97 7.28 21.47 -6.00
N TYR A 98 8.49 21.14 -5.53
CA TYR A 98 8.96 19.77 -5.44
C TYR A 98 8.44 19.12 -4.17
N VAL A 99 7.64 18.07 -4.33
CA VAL A 99 7.06 17.33 -3.21
C VAL A 99 7.51 15.87 -3.24
N PRO A 100 7.97 15.32 -2.10
CA PRO A 100 8.31 13.90 -1.98
C PRO A 100 7.16 12.97 -2.37
N VAL A 101 7.47 11.93 -3.15
CA VAL A 101 6.48 10.89 -3.48
C VAL A 101 5.98 10.18 -2.22
N SER A 102 6.83 10.07 -1.20
CA SER A 102 6.53 9.50 0.11
C SER A 102 5.47 10.30 0.90
N ALA A 103 5.39 11.62 0.69
CA ALA A 103 4.48 12.53 1.38
C ALA A 103 3.18 12.82 0.60
N LEU A 104 3.04 12.22 -0.59
CA LEU A 104 1.91 12.43 -1.49
C LEU A 104 1.02 11.20 -1.58
N THR A 105 -0.28 11.45 -1.50
CA THR A 105 -1.31 10.49 -1.90
C THR A 105 -2.08 11.03 -3.10
N VAL A 106 -2.04 10.31 -4.22
CA VAL A 106 -2.85 10.65 -5.39
C VAL A 106 -4.28 10.18 -5.15
N LEU A 107 -5.23 11.12 -5.17
CA LEU A 107 -6.66 10.88 -4.99
C LEU A 107 -7.39 10.66 -6.31
N ALA A 108 -6.94 11.34 -7.38
CA ALA A 108 -7.49 11.22 -8.72
C ALA A 108 -6.46 11.60 -9.79
N VAL A 109 -6.60 11.03 -10.97
CA VAL A 109 -5.83 11.38 -12.18
C VAL A 109 -6.84 11.69 -13.28
N PHE A 110 -6.71 12.85 -13.91
CA PHE A 110 -7.58 13.31 -14.98
C PHE A 110 -6.88 13.12 -16.34
N SER A 111 -7.65 12.67 -17.32
CA SER A 111 -7.18 12.26 -18.65
C SER A 111 -7.23 13.35 -19.69
#